data_AF-A0A661YD74-F1
#
_entry.id   AF-A0A661YD74-F1
#
_cell.length_a   1.000
_cell.length_b   1.000
_cell.length_c   1.000
_cell.angle_alpha   90.00
_cell.angle_beta   90.00
_cell.angle_gamma   90.00
#
_symmetry.space_group_name_H-M   'P 1'
#
loop_
_entity.id
_entity.type
_entity.pdbx_description
1 polymer ?
#
loop_
_entity_poly.entity_id
_entity_poly.type
_entity_poly.pdbx_seq_one_letter_code
_entity_poly.pdbx_strand_id
1 'polypeptide(L)' 'MNEHLLSLEPAPVWAYFKEILEIPRPSKKEEKIIRYLLDFGKKQQLETLQDEVG' A
#
# COMPACT_ATOMS: atom_id res chain seq x y z
N MET A 1 17.24 -3.87 -1.00
CA MET A 1 16.66 -5.09 -0.42
C MET A 1 15.40 -5.40 -1.24
N ASN A 2 15.18 -6.66 -1.64
CA ASN A 2 14.01 -7.16 -2.38
C ASN A 2 13.85 -6.78 -3.88
N GLU A 3 14.93 -6.68 -4.66
CA GLU A 3 14.82 -6.47 -6.12
C GLU A 3 14.18 -7.65 -6.86
N HIS A 4 14.37 -8.86 -6.33
CA HIS A 4 13.79 -10.08 -6.90
C HIS A 4 12.25 -10.10 -6.87
N LEU A 5 11.59 -9.30 -6.03
CA LEU A 5 10.13 -9.25 -6.00
C LEU A 5 9.56 -8.81 -7.36
N LEU A 6 10.25 -7.92 -8.09
CA LEU A 6 9.78 -7.45 -9.40
C LEU A 6 9.86 -8.51 -10.51
N SER A 7 10.55 -9.62 -10.26
CA SER A 7 10.61 -10.77 -11.19
C SER A 7 9.52 -11.81 -10.93
N LEU A 8 8.71 -11.64 -9.88
CA LEU A 8 7.64 -12.55 -9.52
C LEU A 8 6.35 -12.18 -10.25
N GLU A 9 5.59 -13.20 -10.64
CA GLU A 9 4.30 -13.02 -11.30
C GLU A 9 3.14 -13.19 -10.30
N PRO A 10 2.04 -12.44 -10.47
CA PRO A 10 1.83 -11.40 -11.48
C PRO A 10 2.57 -10.09 -11.12
N ALA A 11 3.33 -9.55 -12.08
CA ALA A 11 4.20 -8.38 -11.86
C ALA A 11 3.51 -7.17 -11.19
N PRO A 12 2.25 -6.80 -11.52
CA PRO A 12 1.57 -5.68 -10.86
C PRO A 12 1.37 -5.86 -9.35
N VAL A 13 1.09 -7.08 -8.90
CA VAL A 13 0.88 -7.36 -7.47
C VAL A 13 2.18 -7.15 -6.71
N TRP A 14 3.29 -7.65 -7.25
CA TRP A 14 4.59 -7.54 -6.61
C TRP A 14 5.17 -6.12 -6.66
N ALA A 15 4.84 -5.33 -7.67
CA ALA A 15 5.14 -3.90 -7.70
C ALA A 15 4.48 -3.17 -6.52
N TYR A 16 3.16 -3.31 -6.34
CA TYR A 16 2.46 -2.70 -5.21
C TYR A 16 2.92 -3.25 -3.86
N PHE A 17 3.20 -4.56 -3.78
CA PHE A 17 3.70 -5.15 -2.55
C PHE A 17 5.06 -4.57 -2.14
N LYS A 18 5.97 -4.35 -3.10
CA LYS A 18 7.25 -3.69 -2.87
C LYS A 18 7.05 -2.27 -2.33
N GLU A 19 6.16 -1.48 -2.93
CA GLU A 19 5.83 -0.13 -2.45
C GLU A 19 5.30 -0.14 -1.01
N ILE A 20 4.41 -1.08 -0.68
CA ILE A 20 3.84 -1.24 0.65
C ILE A 20 4.88 -1.66 1.70
N LEU A 21 5.91 -2.43 1.32
CA LEU A 21 7.00 -2.83 2.24
C LEU A 21 7.89 -1.66 2.66
N GLU A 22 8.03 -0.64 1.83
CA GLU A 22 8.77 0.58 2.16
C GLU A 22 8.05 1.45 3.20
N ILE A 23 6.78 1.15 3.50
CA ILE A 23 5.95 1.87 4.48
C ILE A 23 5.99 1.11 5.82
N PRO A 24 6.66 1.66 6.86
CA PRO A 24 6.62 1.07 8.20
C PRO A 24 5.19 1.07 8.74
N ARG A 25 4.67 -0.11 9.05
CA ARG A 25 3.31 -0.33 9.60
C ARG A 25 3.33 -1.15 10.89
N PRO A 26 4.03 -0.70 11.96
CA PRO A 26 3.92 -1.36 13.25
C PRO A 26 2.49 -1.19 13.79
N SER A 27 2.05 -2.16 14.59
CA SER A 27 0.71 -2.12 15.19
C SER A 27 0.49 -0.80 15.96
N LYS A 28 -0.69 -0.20 15.78
CA LYS A 28 -1.10 1.11 16.33
C LYS A 28 -0.38 2.32 15.75
N LYS A 29 0.26 2.17 14.58
CA LYS A 29 0.95 3.22 13.82
C LYS A 29 0.70 3.04 12.32
N GLU A 30 -0.54 2.74 11.97
CA GLU A 30 -0.97 2.45 10.60
C GLU A 30 -1.23 3.71 9.76
N GLU A 31 -1.07 4.92 10.32
CA GLU A 31 -1.51 6.16 9.67
C GLU A 31 -0.84 6.39 8.31
N LYS A 32 0.42 5.94 8.16
CA LYS A 32 1.17 6.05 6.90
C LYS A 32 0.62 5.14 5.81
N ILE A 33 0.28 3.89 6.15
CA ILE A 33 -0.24 2.94 5.16
C ILE A 33 -1.70 3.28 4.80
N ILE A 34 -2.49 3.74 5.77
CA ILE A 34 -3.84 4.26 5.53
C ILE A 34 -3.79 5.44 4.55
N ARG A 35 -2.89 6.41 4.77
CA ARG A 35 -2.71 7.55 3.86
C ARG A 35 -2.37 7.10 2.44
N TYR A 36 -1.45 6.15 2.30
CA TYR A 36 -1.10 5.58 1.01
C TYR A 36 -2.31 4.96 0.28
N LEU A 37 -3.16 4.20 0.98
CA LEU A 37 -4.36 3.59 0.41
C LEU A 37 -5.41 4.63 0.01
N LEU A 38 -5.63 5.65 0.84
CA LEU A 38 -6.54 6.77 0.52
C LEU A 38 -6.08 7.54 -0.72
N ASP A 39 -4.77 7.81 -0.82
CA ASP A 39 -4.20 8.52 -1.97
C ASP A 39 -4.21 7.63 -3.23
N PHE A 40 -4.00 6.32 -3.10
CA PHE A 40 -4.13 5.36 -4.19
C PHE A 40 -5.55 5.36 -4.76
N GLY A 41 -6.56 5.20 -3.92
CA GLY A 41 -7.96 5.19 -4.35
C GLY A 41 -8.37 6.49 -5.04
N LYS A 42 -7.97 7.65 -4.48
CA LYS A 42 -8.18 8.97 -5.13
C LYS A 42 -7.53 9.07 -6.51
N LYS A 43 -6.27 8.63 -6.65
CA LYS A 43 -5.55 8.65 -7.94
C LYS A 43 -6.22 7.77 -9.00
N GLN A 44 -6.77 6.63 -8.58
CA GLN A 44 -7.49 5.70 -9.45
C GLN A 44 -8.97 6.07 -9.62
N GLN A 45 -9.43 7.19 -9.04
CA GLN A 45 -10.83 7.63 -9.06
C GLN A 45 -11.79 6.57 -8.49
N LEU A 46 -11.34 5.83 -7.48
CA LEU A 46 -12.11 4.84 -6.75
C LEU A 46 -12.73 5.47 -5.50
N GLU A 47 -13.97 5.09 -5.19
CA GLU A 47 -14.58 5.44 -3.91
C GLU A 47 -13.72 4.88 -2.78
N THR A 48 -13.32 5.76 -1.86
CA THR A 48 -12.43 5.39 -0.75
C THR A 48 -12.91 6.05 0.54
N LEU A 49 -13.13 5.24 1.56
CA LEU A 49 -13.64 5.65 2.87
C LEU A 49 -12.66 5.18 3.94
N GLN A 50 -12.61 5.91 5.06
CA GLN A 50 -11.89 5.53 6.27
C GLN A 50 -12.90 5.54 7.43
N ASP A 51 -12.85 4.54 8.30
CA ASP A 51 -13.73 4.46 9.47
C ASP A 51 -13.04 4.98 10.74
N GLU A 52 -13.72 4.81 11.89
CA GLU A 52 -13.24 5.30 13.19
C GLU A 52 -12.02 4.55 13.73
N VAL A 53 -11.76 3.32 13.25
CA VAL A 53 -10.66 2.48 13.74
C VAL A 53 -9.43 2.53 12.83
N GLY A 54 -9.54 3.16 11.65
CA GLY A 54 -8.45 3.34 10.70
C GLY A 54 -8.61 2.45 9.49
#